data_AF-A0A6J1WH85-F1
#
_entry.id   AF-A0A6J1WH85-F1
#
_cell.length_a   1.000
_cell.length_b   1.000
_cell.length_c   1.000
_cell.angle_alpha   90.00
_cell.angle_beta   90.00
_cell.angle_gamma   90.00
#
_symmetry.space_group_name_H-M   'P 1'
#
loop_
_entity.id
_entity.type
_entity.pdbx_description
1 polymer ?
#
loop_
_entity_poly.entity_id
_entity_poly.type
_entity_poly.pdbx_seq_one_letter_code
_entity_poly.pdbx_strand_id
1 'polypeptide(L)'
;MAEIQSSNYDVLRNEKYGRYLVANKDLDSGELIFTDMPFAVGPKPDSPPLCLGCYAPVENSLCSRCGWPICSPECKTAASHLNECEVFSAANVRFQSVEDWTASSPQLDCITPL
;
A
#
# COMPACT_ATOMS: atom_id res chain seq x y z
N MET A 1 -20.12 -13.00 -4.47
CA MET A 1 -21.35 -12.54 -3.79
C MET A 1 -20.91 -12.07 -2.43
N ALA A 2 -20.94 -10.76 -2.16
CA ALA A 2 -20.57 -10.25 -0.84
C ALA A 2 -21.74 -10.53 0.10
N GLU A 3 -21.51 -11.36 1.12
CA GLU A 3 -22.46 -11.57 2.21
C GLU A 3 -22.67 -10.23 2.92
N ILE A 4 -23.93 -9.85 3.11
CA ILE A 4 -24.26 -8.66 3.91
C ILE A 4 -24.06 -9.08 5.38
N GLN A 5 -22.82 -8.92 5.86
CA GLN A 5 -22.48 -9.11 7.24
C GLN A 5 -23.14 -8.00 8.08
N SER A 6 -23.89 -8.38 9.11
CA SER A 6 -24.42 -7.43 10.09
C SER A 6 -23.25 -6.67 10.72
N SER A 7 -23.24 -5.34 10.61
CA SER A 7 -22.21 -4.51 11.23
C SER A 7 -22.46 -4.37 12.74
N ASN A 8 -21.37 -4.25 13.51
CA ASN A 8 -21.40 -3.97 14.94
C ASN A 8 -21.42 -2.45 15.24
N TYR A 9 -21.78 -1.65 14.24
CA TYR A 9 -21.81 -0.20 14.31
C TYR A 9 -22.85 0.39 13.35
N ASP A 10 -23.31 1.59 13.68
CA ASP A 10 -24.05 2.50 12.82
C ASP A 10 -23.19 3.70 12.42
N VAL A 11 -23.46 4.27 11.25
CA VAL A 11 -22.85 5.52 10.79
C VAL A 11 -23.81 6.68 11.07
N LEU A 12 -23.42 7.59 11.96
CA LEU A 12 -24.20 8.79 12.29
C LEU A 12 -23.49 10.06 11.79
N ARG A 13 -24.18 11.20 11.88
CA ARG A 13 -23.62 12.52 11.52
C ARG A 13 -24.03 13.59 12.54
N ASN A 14 -23.10 14.50 12.86
CA ASN A 14 -23.41 15.72 13.61
C ASN A 14 -22.61 16.91 13.07
N GLU A 15 -22.94 18.12 13.54
CA GLU A 15 -22.32 19.36 13.07
C GLU A 15 -20.86 19.52 13.52
N LYS A 16 -20.48 18.93 14.65
CA LYS A 16 -19.15 19.10 15.24
C LYS A 16 -18.07 18.23 14.57
N TYR A 17 -18.40 16.99 14.24
CA TYR A 17 -17.45 15.97 13.78
C TYR A 17 -17.74 15.44 12.37
N GLY A 18 -18.88 15.79 11.77
CA GLY A 18 -19.30 15.19 10.52
C GLY A 18 -19.75 13.75 10.74
N ARG A 19 -19.27 12.80 9.92
CA ARG A 19 -19.63 11.37 10.00
C ARG A 19 -18.82 10.66 11.08
N TYR A 20 -19.46 9.78 11.85
CA TYR A 20 -18.80 8.98 12.89
C TYR A 20 -19.48 7.63 13.07
N LEU A 21 -18.74 6.66 13.61
CA LEU A 21 -19.27 5.32 13.93
C LEU A 21 -19.74 5.30 15.40
N VAL A 22 -20.84 4.62 15.66
CA VAL A 22 -21.36 4.34 17.01
C VAL A 22 -21.66 2.85 17.12
N ALA A 23 -21.28 2.21 18.23
CA ALA A 23 -21.65 0.83 18.49
C ALA A 23 -23.18 0.70 18.54
N ASN A 24 -23.74 -0.25 17.79
CA ASN A 24 -25.20 -0.48 17.73
C ASN A 24 -25.68 -1.58 18.71
N LYS A 25 -24.76 -2.11 19.50
CA LYS A 25 -24.96 -3.10 20.58
C LYS A 25 -23.82 -2.99 21.60
N ASP A 26 -23.98 -3.69 22.72
CA ASP A 26 -22.87 -3.91 23.64
C ASP A 26 -21.79 -4.79 22.97
N LEU A 27 -20.52 -4.41 23.18
CA LEU A 27 -19.36 -5.06 22.58
C LEU A 27 -18.56 -5.81 23.64
N ASP A 28 -18.21 -7.05 23.34
CA ASP A 28 -17.34 -7.86 24.20
C ASP A 28 -15.86 -7.55 23.94
N SER A 29 -15.00 -7.87 24.92
CA SER A 29 -13.55 -7.72 24.77
C SER A 29 -13.03 -8.61 23.63
N GLY A 30 -12.28 -8.01 22.70
CA GLY A 30 -11.74 -8.70 21.52
C GLY A 30 -12.72 -8.84 20.36
N GLU A 31 -13.94 -8.29 20.46
CA GLU A 31 -14.91 -8.33 19.38
C GLU A 31 -14.50 -7.45 18.18
N LEU A 32 -14.64 -7.99 16.97
CA LEU A 32 -14.37 -7.26 15.73
C LEU A 32 -15.47 -6.22 15.47
N ILE A 33 -15.12 -4.93 15.53
CA ILE A 33 -16.07 -3.82 15.32
C ILE A 33 -16.24 -3.53 13.82
N PHE A 34 -15.13 -3.36 13.12
CA PHE A 34 -15.10 -2.88 11.74
C PHE A 34 -13.88 -3.45 11.00
N THR A 35 -14.07 -3.73 9.71
CA THR A 35 -12.99 -4.04 8.76
C THR A 35 -13.13 -3.14 7.55
N ASP A 36 -12.00 -2.72 7.00
CA ASP A 36 -11.96 -1.98 5.75
C ASP A 36 -10.95 -2.60 4.80
N MET A 37 -11.18 -2.41 3.50
CA MET A 37 -10.21 -2.74 2.48
C MET A 37 -9.48 -1.46 2.06
N PRO A 38 -8.14 -1.41 2.13
CA PRO A 38 -7.42 -0.21 1.74
C PRO A 38 -7.72 0.14 0.28
N PHE A 39 -8.02 1.41 0.02
CA PHE A 39 -8.27 1.89 -1.33
C PHE A 39 -6.99 1.90 -2.19
N ALA A 40 -5.86 2.26 -1.57
CA ALA A 40 -4.54 2.26 -2.18
C ALA A 40 -3.50 1.75 -1.17
N VAL A 41 -2.44 1.13 -1.68
CA VAL A 41 -1.30 0.63 -0.89
C VAL A 41 -0.03 1.04 -1.62
N GLY A 42 0.99 1.41 -0.87
CA GLY A 42 2.29 1.77 -1.43
C GLY A 42 3.38 1.88 -0.38
N PRO A 43 4.62 2.19 -0.81
CA PRO A 43 5.74 2.39 0.09
C PRO A 43 5.49 3.60 1.01
N LYS A 44 6.00 3.52 2.23
CA LYS A 44 5.97 4.65 3.16
C LYS A 44 6.97 5.71 2.69
N PRO A 45 6.66 7.02 2.81
CA PRO A 45 7.64 8.07 2.61
C PRO A 45 8.88 7.86 3.49
N ASP A 46 10.04 8.22 2.96
CA ASP A 46 11.35 8.04 3.62
C ASP A 46 11.67 6.60 4.04
N SER A 47 11.02 5.60 3.44
CA SER A 47 11.39 4.20 3.64
C SER A 47 12.68 3.85 2.89
N PRO A 48 13.42 2.83 3.35
CA PRO A 48 14.45 2.23 2.50
C PRO A 48 13.84 1.65 1.22
N PRO A 49 14.64 1.37 0.18
CA PRO A 49 14.10 0.74 -1.02
C PRO A 49 13.31 -0.55 -0.70
N LEU A 50 12.05 -0.59 -1.13
CA LEU A 50 11.14 -1.72 -0.95
C LEU A 50 10.79 -2.35 -2.30
N CYS A 51 10.52 -3.65 -2.28
CA CYS A 51 9.96 -4.34 -3.42
C CYS A 51 8.57 -3.78 -3.75
N LEU A 52 8.33 -3.34 -4.99
CA LEU A 52 7.03 -2.81 -5.40
C LEU A 52 5.92 -3.87 -5.56
N GLY A 53 6.25 -5.15 -5.40
CA GLY A 53 5.27 -6.24 -5.40
C GLY A 53 4.71 -6.55 -4.00
N CYS A 54 5.56 -6.59 -2.99
CA CYS A 54 5.21 -7.03 -1.63
C CYS A 54 5.54 -6.03 -0.52
N TYR A 55 6.17 -4.90 -0.85
CA TYR A 55 6.61 -3.85 0.07
C TYR A 55 7.59 -4.33 1.17
N ALA A 56 8.23 -5.49 0.98
CA ALA A 56 9.31 -5.94 1.84
C ALA A 56 10.64 -5.27 1.45
N PRO A 57 11.59 -5.10 2.40
CA PRO A 57 12.95 -4.66 2.09
C PRO A 57 13.58 -5.51 0.99
N VAL A 58 14.28 -4.85 0.08
CA VAL A 58 14.95 -5.49 -1.05
C VAL A 58 16.34 -4.90 -1.18
N GLU A 59 17.28 -5.66 -1.71
CA GLU A 59 18.64 -5.21 -1.94
C GLU A 59 19.10 -5.66 -3.32
N ASN A 60 19.67 -4.72 -4.09
CA ASN A 60 20.33 -4.98 -5.38
C ASN A 60 19.51 -5.80 -6.40
N SER A 61 18.17 -5.75 -6.31
CA SER A 61 17.27 -6.48 -7.20
C SER A 61 16.24 -5.55 -7.83
N LEU A 62 16.31 -5.44 -9.16
CA LEU A 62 15.50 -4.53 -9.96
C LEU A 62 14.69 -5.31 -11.01
N CYS A 63 13.50 -4.82 -11.30
CA CYS A 63 12.66 -5.32 -12.36
C CYS A 63 13.33 -5.11 -13.73
N SER A 64 13.47 -6.18 -14.51
CA SER A 64 14.11 -6.10 -15.83
C SER A 64 13.35 -5.25 -16.87
N ARG A 65 12.08 -4.90 -16.61
CA ARG A 65 11.24 -4.07 -17.50
C ARG A 65 11.35 -2.59 -17.15
N CYS A 66 10.88 -2.19 -15.97
CA CYS A 66 10.85 -0.80 -15.54
C CYS A 66 12.13 -0.33 -14.82
N GLY A 67 12.97 -1.25 -14.32
CA GLY A 67 14.17 -0.90 -13.57
C GLY A 67 13.93 -0.49 -12.11
N TRP A 68 12.74 -0.73 -11.55
CA TRP A 68 12.41 -0.43 -10.14
C TRP A 68 12.52 -1.65 -9.23
N PRO A 69 12.68 -1.49 -7.91
CA PRO A 69 13.02 -2.59 -7.02
C PRO A 69 11.95 -3.69 -6.96
N ILE A 70 12.37 -4.94 -7.17
CA ILE A 70 11.53 -6.14 -7.14
C ILE A 70 12.36 -7.31 -6.61
N CYS A 71 11.86 -8.03 -5.61
CA CYS A 71 12.62 -9.12 -4.96
C CYS A 71 12.49 -10.48 -5.63
N SER A 72 11.46 -10.72 -6.46
CA SER A 72 11.22 -12.04 -7.03
C SER A 72 10.44 -12.01 -8.35
N PRO A 73 10.48 -13.08 -9.16
CA PRO A 73 9.64 -13.23 -10.36
C PRO A 73 8.14 -13.14 -10.06
N GLU A 74 7.70 -13.63 -8.91
CA GLU A 74 6.30 -13.55 -8.48
C GLU A 74 5.90 -12.09 -8.21
N CYS A 75 6.77 -11.32 -7.54
CA CYS A 75 6.56 -9.89 -7.32
C CYS A 75 6.61 -9.09 -8.64
N LYS A 76 7.40 -9.53 -9.62
CA LYS A 76 7.44 -8.91 -10.94
C LYS A 76 6.09 -8.96 -11.66
N THR A 77 5.29 -10.00 -11.44
CA THR A 77 3.96 -10.17 -12.02
C THR A 77 2.82 -9.86 -11.05
N ALA A 78 3.12 -9.34 -9.86
CA ALA A 78 2.11 -8.98 -8.88
C ALA A 78 1.28 -7.79 -9.35
N ALA A 79 -0.03 -7.83 -9.08
CA ALA A 79 -0.96 -6.77 -9.48
C ALA A 79 -0.59 -5.39 -8.90
N SER A 80 0.01 -5.35 -7.71
CA SER A 80 0.58 -4.16 -7.06
C SER A 80 1.66 -3.47 -7.91
N HIS A 81 2.47 -4.24 -8.63
CA HIS A 81 3.57 -3.72 -9.44
C HIS A 81 3.19 -3.49 -10.91
N LEU A 82 2.30 -4.29 -11.51
CA LEU A 82 2.09 -4.29 -12.97
C LEU A 82 1.71 -2.92 -13.55
N ASN A 83 0.82 -2.19 -12.87
CA ASN A 83 0.39 -0.86 -13.30
C ASN A 83 1.53 0.16 -13.25
N GLU A 84 2.25 0.22 -12.12
CA GLU A 84 3.41 1.10 -11.95
C GLU A 84 4.55 0.74 -12.92
N CYS A 85 4.76 -0.55 -13.15
CA CYS A 85 5.77 -1.06 -14.08
C CYS A 85 5.55 -0.53 -15.50
N GLU A 86 4.31 -0.51 -15.96
CA GLU A 86 3.96 0.03 -17.27
C GLU A 86 4.25 1.54 -17.34
N VAL A 87 3.80 2.30 -16.35
CA VAL A 87 4.03 3.75 -16.27
C VAL A 87 5.52 4.08 -16.30
N PHE A 88 6.32 3.46 -15.42
CA PHE A 88 7.76 3.73 -15.35
C PHE A 88 8.52 3.27 -16.58
N SER A 89 8.16 2.11 -17.14
CA SER A 89 8.76 1.62 -18.39
C SER A 89 8.45 2.53 -19.57
N ALA A 90 7.22 3.04 -19.68
CA ALA A 90 6.82 3.94 -20.76
C ALA A 90 7.46 5.33 -20.61
N ALA A 91 7.57 5.84 -19.39
CA ALA A 91 8.22 7.12 -19.09
C ALA A 91 9.76 7.06 -19.14
N ASN A 92 10.35 5.85 -19.24
CA ASN A 92 11.79 5.60 -19.12
C ASN A 92 12.41 6.19 -17.83
N VAL A 93 11.65 6.15 -16.73
CA VAL A 93 12.11 6.58 -15.40
C VAL A 93 12.57 5.34 -14.65
N ARG A 94 13.85 5.29 -14.26
CA ARG A 94 14.48 4.16 -13.59
C ARG A 94 14.92 4.52 -12.18
N PHE A 95 14.90 3.53 -11.29
CA PHE A 95 15.46 3.65 -9.96
C PHE A 95 16.97 3.91 -10.03
N GLN A 96 17.43 4.96 -9.37
CA GLN A 96 18.83 5.32 -9.25
C GLN A 96 19.52 4.44 -8.21
N SER A 97 20.76 4.05 -8.49
CA SER A 97 21.57 3.27 -7.56
C SER A 97 21.74 3.99 -6.23
N VAL A 98 21.55 3.26 -5.14
CA VAL A 98 21.81 3.72 -3.77
C VAL A 98 23.03 2.98 -3.21
N GLU A 99 23.81 3.63 -2.36
CA GLU A 99 24.95 3.01 -1.67
C GLU A 99 24.48 2.15 -0.49
N ASP A 100 23.45 2.61 0.22
CA ASP A 100 22.86 1.94 1.38
C ASP A 100 21.38 1.64 1.13
N TRP A 101 21.05 0.36 0.94
CA TRP A 101 19.69 -0.14 0.73
C TRP A 101 18.87 -0.23 2.04
N THR A 102 19.44 0.19 3.16
CA THR A 102 18.77 0.26 4.46
C THR A 102 18.51 1.71 4.90
N ALA A 103 19.09 2.69 4.21
CA ALA A 103 18.83 4.11 4.41
C ALA A 103 17.56 4.57 3.68
N SER A 104 16.97 5.68 4.13
CA SER A 104 15.82 6.31 3.47
C SER A 104 16.09 6.59 1.98
N SER A 105 15.11 6.23 1.14
CA SER A 105 15.14 6.45 -0.30
C SER A 105 13.98 7.35 -0.75
N PRO A 106 14.21 8.65 -0.99
CA PRO A 106 13.16 9.58 -1.43
C PRO A 106 12.64 9.27 -2.85
N GLN A 107 13.28 8.35 -3.56
CA GLN A 107 12.84 7.92 -4.89
C GLN A 107 11.48 7.23 -4.85
N LEU A 108 11.11 6.61 -3.73
CA LEU A 108 9.82 5.95 -3.57
C LEU A 108 8.66 6.93 -3.34
N ASP A 109 8.94 8.21 -3.06
CA ASP A 109 7.90 9.21 -2.77
C ASP A 109 7.03 9.54 -4.00
N CYS A 110 7.46 9.14 -5.21
CA CYS A 110 6.64 9.25 -6.41
C CYS A 110 5.68 8.07 -6.60
N ILE A 111 5.81 7.02 -5.78
CA ILE A 111 5.00 5.79 -5.81
C ILE A 111 3.97 5.88 -4.70
N THR A 112 2.82 6.40 -5.12
CA THR A 112 1.60 6.68 -4.36
C THR A 112 1.69 7.77 -3.28
N PRO A 113 0.89 8.84 -3.42
CA PRO A 113 0.76 9.92 -2.46
C PRO A 113 -0.42 9.69 -1.52
N LEU A 114 -0.18 9.76 -0.21
CA LEU A 114 -1.05 10.47 0.72
C LEU A 114 -0.19 11.33 1.63
#